data_AF-A0A6P1DBV7-F1
#
_entry.id   AF-A0A6P1DBV7-F1
#
_cell.length_a   1.000
_cell.length_b   1.000
_cell.length_c   1.000
_cell.angle_alpha   90.00
_cell.angle_beta   90.00
_cell.angle_gamma   90.00
#
_symmetry.space_group_name_H-M   'P 1'
#
loop_
_entity.id
_entity.type
_entity.pdbx_description
1 polymer ?
#
loop_
_entity_poly.entity_id
_entity_poly.type
_entity_poly.pdbx_seq_one_letter_code
_entity_poly.pdbx_strand_id
1 'polypeptide(L)'
;MTRINRHIVTGALLACSALILAGCGGSSGEARPVEGGAAASTTVAAAGTTARPATAPAENAGPDGEAETGGQAIDSGNGAPDSANVPTEDATAPAPAPTEDATAPTEDSTGLWDPCGLSDADVSAAGLDASTKREIPGAWRPNWLTCRWESSSGAFDLTMESTDRSLDAIRQDPEFKHFAQVFVGGRDALKYISIQDVDNKTCAVSVVVPDGSVMFSVRMHNKATVGEACGHARLVADGVVGHLP
;
A
#
# COMPACT_ATOMS: atom_id res chain seq x y z
N MET A 1 -3.48 -0.14 -49.18
CA MET A 1 -4.60 0.83 -49.10
C MET A 1 -4.48 1.57 -47.77
N THR A 2 -3.78 2.69 -47.79
CA THR A 2 -3.36 3.44 -46.58
C THR A 2 -4.40 4.53 -46.31
N ARG A 3 -5.13 4.44 -45.20
CA ARG A 3 -6.03 5.52 -44.74
C ARG A 3 -5.28 6.42 -43.77
N ILE A 4 -4.93 7.61 -44.25
CA ILE A 4 -4.42 8.74 -43.47
C ILE A 4 -5.63 9.38 -42.78
N ASN A 5 -5.73 9.26 -41.45
CA ASN A 5 -6.77 9.94 -40.67
C ASN A 5 -6.19 11.25 -40.13
N ARG A 6 -6.63 12.36 -40.72
CA ARG A 6 -6.15 13.71 -40.45
C ARG A 6 -7.09 14.34 -39.43
N HIS A 7 -6.71 14.35 -38.15
CA HIS A 7 -7.48 15.05 -37.11
C HIS A 7 -7.27 16.56 -37.25
N ILE A 8 -8.38 17.25 -37.46
CA ILE A 8 -8.50 18.70 -37.52
C ILE A 8 -8.37 19.23 -36.09
N VAL A 9 -7.33 20.03 -35.85
CA VAL A 9 -7.18 20.87 -34.66
C VAL A 9 -8.01 22.12 -34.88
N THR A 10 -9.05 22.34 -34.08
CA THR A 10 -9.79 23.60 -34.02
C THR A 10 -9.61 24.19 -32.63
N GLY A 11 -8.76 25.21 -32.54
CA GLY A 11 -8.67 26.10 -31.39
C GLY A 11 -9.66 27.26 -31.54
N ALA A 12 -10.27 27.67 -30.43
CA ALA A 12 -10.90 28.97 -30.23
C ALA A 12 -10.97 29.20 -28.70
N LEU A 13 -10.06 30.00 -28.15
CA LEU A 13 -10.11 31.45 -27.94
C LEU A 13 -10.84 31.86 -26.64
N LEU A 14 -10.06 32.59 -25.83
CA LEU A 14 -10.37 33.26 -24.58
C LEU A 14 -11.63 34.13 -24.65
N ALA A 15 -12.35 34.19 -23.52
CA ALA A 15 -13.07 35.38 -23.10
C ALA A 15 -12.96 35.55 -21.56
N CYS A 16 -12.05 36.43 -21.14
CA CYS A 16 -12.04 36.99 -19.78
C CYS A 16 -13.24 37.93 -19.62
N SER A 17 -14.09 37.70 -18.62
CA SER A 17 -15.05 38.70 -18.15
C SER A 17 -14.60 39.22 -16.79
N ALA A 18 -14.00 40.41 -16.80
CA ALA A 18 -13.78 41.22 -15.61
C ALA A 18 -15.09 41.92 -15.25
N LEU A 19 -15.52 41.82 -13.98
CA LEU A 19 -16.59 42.63 -13.42
C LEU A 19 -15.98 43.54 -12.36
N ILE A 20 -15.80 44.81 -12.72
CA ILE A 20 -15.47 45.91 -11.80
C ILE A 20 -16.79 46.53 -11.35
N LEU A 21 -17.03 46.58 -10.04
CA LEU A 21 -18.02 47.45 -9.41
C LEU A 21 -17.29 48.32 -8.38
N ALA A 22 -17.23 49.61 -8.68
CA ALA A 22 -16.75 50.69 -7.83
C ALA A 22 -17.94 51.44 -7.19
N GLY A 23 -17.72 52.05 -6.02
CA GLY A 23 -18.62 53.00 -5.37
C GLY A 23 -18.71 52.74 -3.85
N CYS A 24 -17.85 53.27 -2.98
CA CYS A 24 -17.62 54.67 -2.53
C CYS A 24 -18.60 55.11 -1.41
N GLY A 25 -18.06 55.59 -0.27
CA GLY A 25 -18.79 56.38 0.72
C GLY A 25 -18.39 56.12 2.17
N GLY A 26 -17.43 56.89 2.69
CA GLY A 26 -17.06 56.92 4.10
C GLY A 26 -17.82 57.96 4.93
N SER A 27 -17.87 57.74 6.25
CA SER A 27 -17.96 58.76 7.31
C SER A 27 -17.66 58.04 8.64
N SER A 28 -16.55 58.35 9.30
CA SER A 28 -16.43 59.34 10.37
C SER A 28 -17.34 59.04 11.56
N GLY A 29 -16.72 58.71 12.69
CA GLY A 29 -17.40 58.20 13.87
C GLY A 29 -18.06 59.26 14.75
N GLU A 30 -18.71 58.75 15.79
CA GLU A 30 -18.93 59.44 17.05
C GLU A 30 -19.21 58.34 18.09
N ALA A 31 -18.45 58.34 19.19
CA ALA A 31 -18.68 57.47 20.33
C ALA A 31 -19.80 58.05 21.20
N ARG A 32 -20.71 57.22 21.74
CA ARG A 32 -21.24 57.35 23.12
C ARG A 32 -21.69 55.97 23.67
N PRO A 33 -21.58 55.78 25.00
CA PRO A 33 -21.74 54.49 25.67
C PRO A 33 -23.19 54.26 26.10
N VAL A 34 -23.58 52.98 26.21
CA VAL A 34 -24.75 52.60 27.01
C VAL A 34 -24.43 51.34 27.81
N GLU A 35 -24.80 51.43 29.07
CA GLU A 35 -24.56 50.54 30.19
C GLU A 35 -25.14 49.13 30.02
N GLY A 36 -24.51 48.18 30.71
CA GLY A 36 -25.21 47.29 31.64
C GLY A 36 -26.12 46.22 31.04
N GLY A 37 -25.59 45.01 30.91
CA GLY A 37 -26.40 43.83 30.60
C GLY A 37 -25.63 42.53 30.81
N ALA A 38 -25.25 42.24 32.05
CA ALA A 38 -24.76 40.93 32.45
C ALA A 38 -25.89 39.89 32.32
N ALA A 39 -25.66 38.81 31.56
CA ALA A 39 -26.24 37.51 31.84
C ALA A 39 -25.54 36.38 31.05
N ALA A 40 -24.88 35.52 31.83
CA ALA A 40 -24.74 34.08 31.65
C ALA A 40 -24.02 33.54 30.39
N SER A 41 -22.73 33.25 30.57
CA SER A 41 -22.07 32.11 29.94
C SER A 41 -22.66 30.82 30.50
N THR A 42 -23.29 30.01 29.65
CA THR A 42 -23.72 28.65 30.02
C THR A 42 -22.61 27.67 29.69
N THR A 43 -21.81 27.34 30.69
CA THR A 43 -20.89 26.21 30.71
C THR A 43 -21.72 24.92 30.75
N VAL A 44 -21.61 24.06 29.74
CA VAL A 44 -22.15 22.70 29.82
C VAL A 44 -21.07 21.83 30.47
N ALA A 45 -21.23 21.62 31.78
CA ALA A 45 -20.43 20.71 32.56
C ALA A 45 -20.90 19.26 32.38
N ALA A 46 -19.92 18.36 32.45
CA ALA A 46 -20.01 16.92 32.37
C ALA A 46 -21.01 16.30 33.35
N ALA A 47 -21.80 15.35 32.88
CA ALA A 47 -22.48 14.36 33.72
C ALA A 47 -21.62 13.09 33.75
N GLY A 48 -20.89 12.91 34.85
CA GLY A 48 -20.28 11.64 35.20
C GLY A 48 -21.34 10.67 35.70
N THR A 49 -21.44 9.50 35.07
CA THR A 49 -22.09 8.33 35.64
C THR A 49 -21.02 7.39 36.15
N THR A 50 -20.83 7.42 37.46
CA THR A 50 -20.17 6.39 38.26
C THR A 50 -20.95 5.08 38.17
N ALA A 51 -20.33 4.03 37.62
CA ALA A 51 -20.71 2.65 37.87
C ALA A 51 -19.51 1.89 38.44
N ARG A 52 -19.82 1.13 39.50
CA ARG A 52 -18.95 0.51 40.50
C ARG A 52 -18.17 -0.70 39.94
N PRO A 53 -16.98 -1.04 40.48
CA PRO A 53 -16.25 -2.24 40.10
C PRO A 53 -16.92 -3.51 40.63
N ALA A 54 -16.94 -4.57 39.82
CA ALA A 54 -17.32 -5.91 40.24
C ALA A 54 -16.05 -6.75 40.43
N THR A 55 -15.90 -7.20 41.66
CA THR A 55 -14.87 -8.09 42.22
C THR A 55 -14.94 -9.48 41.59
N ALA A 56 -13.77 -10.10 41.36
CA ALA A 56 -13.61 -11.52 41.11
C ALA A 56 -14.09 -12.37 42.32
N PRO A 57 -14.26 -13.69 42.12
CA PRO A 57 -13.44 -14.60 42.92
C PRO A 57 -12.76 -15.69 42.09
N ALA A 58 -11.78 -16.29 42.76
CA ALA A 58 -10.79 -17.23 42.28
C ALA A 58 -11.23 -18.71 42.37
N GLU A 59 -10.29 -19.57 41.95
CA GLU A 59 -10.07 -20.97 42.35
C GLU A 59 -10.91 -22.08 41.70
N ASN A 60 -10.23 -22.93 40.92
CA ASN A 60 -10.04 -24.33 41.32
C ASN A 60 -8.75 -24.92 40.73
N ALA A 61 -8.01 -25.58 41.62
CA ALA A 61 -6.82 -26.39 41.39
C ALA A 61 -7.17 -27.81 40.87
N GLY A 62 -6.16 -28.52 40.35
CA GLY A 62 -6.20 -29.84 39.68
C GLY A 62 -6.55 -31.05 40.59
N PRO A 63 -5.97 -32.27 40.43
CA PRO A 63 -4.84 -32.70 39.59
C PRO A 63 -5.05 -34.08 38.86
N ASP A 64 -3.94 -34.67 38.42
CA ASP A 64 -3.62 -36.12 38.25
C ASP A 64 -3.48 -36.67 36.82
N GLY A 65 -2.28 -37.22 36.55
CA GLY A 65 -1.99 -38.04 35.37
C GLY A 65 -0.52 -38.15 34.94
N GLU A 66 0.39 -38.53 35.86
CA GLU A 66 1.67 -39.18 35.53
C GLU A 66 1.42 -40.42 34.64
N ALA A 67 2.26 -40.80 33.68
CA ALA A 67 3.47 -41.63 33.85
C ALA A 67 3.90 -42.05 32.39
N GLU A 68 5.09 -42.51 31.99
CA GLU A 68 6.25 -43.08 32.66
C GLU A 68 7.53 -42.80 31.85
N THR A 69 8.63 -42.80 32.58
CA THR A 69 10.02 -42.86 32.13
C THR A 69 10.47 -44.33 32.02
N GLY A 70 11.27 -44.65 31.00
CA GLY A 70 12.09 -45.87 30.95
C GLY A 70 12.78 -45.90 29.59
N GLY A 71 14.10 -45.95 29.43
CA GLY A 71 15.15 -46.42 30.31
C GLY A 71 15.91 -47.53 29.60
N GLN A 72 17.21 -47.28 29.37
CA GLN A 72 18.31 -48.26 29.38
C GLN A 72 19.03 -48.58 28.05
N ALA A 73 20.33 -48.29 28.12
CA ALA A 73 21.40 -48.67 27.22
C ALA A 73 21.91 -50.10 27.50
N ILE A 74 22.44 -50.75 26.47
CA ILE A 74 23.48 -51.79 26.46
C ILE A 74 24.19 -51.66 25.11
N ASP A 75 25.50 -51.40 24.99
CA ASP A 75 26.73 -52.08 25.41
C ASP A 75 27.46 -52.67 24.19
N SER A 76 28.66 -52.11 24.01
CA SER A 76 29.91 -52.57 23.39
C SER A 76 29.98 -53.92 22.68
N GLY A 77 30.60 -53.91 21.50
CA GLY A 77 31.19 -55.10 20.88
C GLY A 77 32.30 -54.73 19.88
N ASN A 78 33.54 -54.73 20.35
CA ASN A 78 34.78 -54.61 19.57
C ASN A 78 34.95 -55.75 18.55
N GLY A 79 35.55 -55.44 17.39
CA GLY A 79 36.12 -56.45 16.48
C GLY A 79 36.79 -55.87 15.23
N ALA A 80 38.09 -55.63 15.31
CA ALA A 80 39.05 -55.64 14.18
C ALA A 80 40.00 -56.85 14.40
N PRO A 81 40.81 -57.37 13.43
CA PRO A 81 41.38 -56.79 12.21
C PRO A 81 41.10 -57.69 10.96
N ASP A 82 41.63 -57.58 9.73
CA ASP A 82 42.94 -57.19 9.23
C ASP A 82 42.92 -57.07 7.67
N SER A 83 43.80 -56.22 7.16
CA SER A 83 44.53 -56.24 5.88
C SER A 83 43.88 -56.31 4.48
N ALA A 84 44.23 -55.25 3.73
CA ALA A 84 44.82 -55.25 2.39
C ALA A 84 43.93 -55.53 1.16
N ASN A 85 43.60 -54.47 0.43
CA ASN A 85 44.20 -54.24 -0.90
C ASN A 85 43.93 -52.81 -1.40
N VAL A 86 44.97 -52.12 -1.86
CA VAL A 86 44.88 -50.93 -2.74
C VAL A 86 45.35 -51.40 -4.12
N PRO A 87 44.62 -51.07 -5.19
CA PRO A 87 45.27 -50.25 -6.20
C PRO A 87 44.43 -49.03 -6.62
N THR A 88 45.15 -47.92 -6.68
CA THR A 88 44.90 -46.66 -7.36
C THR A 88 44.22 -46.82 -8.73
N GLU A 89 43.09 -46.15 -8.94
CA GLU A 89 42.74 -45.61 -10.27
C GLU A 89 42.10 -44.23 -10.16
N ASP A 90 42.56 -43.41 -11.08
CA ASP A 90 42.37 -42.00 -11.29
C ASP A 90 40.95 -41.70 -11.78
N ALA A 91 40.22 -40.82 -11.09
CA ALA A 91 39.06 -40.12 -11.65
C ALA A 91 38.76 -38.87 -10.81
N THR A 92 39.44 -37.78 -11.11
CA THR A 92 39.02 -36.44 -10.70
C THR A 92 37.66 -36.16 -11.32
N ALA A 93 36.59 -36.31 -10.54
CA ALA A 93 35.27 -35.84 -10.92
C ALA A 93 35.28 -34.30 -10.94
N PRO A 94 34.80 -33.64 -12.01
CA PRO A 94 34.73 -32.18 -12.03
C PRO A 94 33.69 -31.70 -11.01
N ALA A 95 34.07 -30.70 -10.22
CA ALA A 95 33.17 -29.95 -9.36
C ALA A 95 31.98 -29.42 -10.17
N PRO A 96 30.74 -29.40 -9.64
CA PRO A 96 29.66 -28.68 -10.30
C PRO A 96 30.03 -27.20 -10.36
N ALA A 97 29.99 -26.64 -11.58
CA ALA A 97 30.13 -25.21 -11.82
C ALA A 97 29.11 -24.42 -10.97
N PRO A 98 29.44 -23.21 -10.50
CA PRO A 98 28.41 -22.32 -9.98
C PRO A 98 27.47 -22.03 -11.16
N THR A 99 26.21 -22.42 -11.03
CA THR A 99 25.13 -21.87 -11.86
C THR A 99 24.94 -20.42 -11.41
N GLU A 100 25.79 -19.53 -11.91
CA GLU A 100 25.46 -18.11 -11.99
C GLU A 100 24.43 -17.94 -13.11
N ASP A 101 23.18 -18.28 -12.81
CA ASP A 101 22.06 -17.56 -13.37
C ASP A 101 21.54 -16.62 -12.27
N ALA A 102 22.42 -15.71 -11.87
CA ALA A 102 21.99 -14.46 -11.27
C ALA A 102 21.77 -13.51 -12.45
N THR A 103 20.64 -13.68 -13.14
CA THR A 103 20.05 -12.54 -13.84
C THR A 103 19.69 -11.54 -12.74
N ALA A 104 20.64 -10.63 -12.46
CA ALA A 104 20.39 -9.46 -11.65
C ALA A 104 19.17 -8.74 -12.23
N PRO A 105 18.22 -8.27 -11.39
CA PRO A 105 17.14 -7.42 -11.88
C PRO A 105 17.80 -6.25 -12.63
N THR A 106 17.42 -6.08 -13.89
CA THR A 106 17.75 -4.88 -14.66
C THR A 106 17.22 -3.71 -13.86
N GLU A 107 18.10 -2.93 -13.23
CA GLU A 107 17.68 -1.70 -12.58
C GLU A 107 17.22 -0.74 -13.67
N ASP A 108 15.91 -0.68 -13.88
CA ASP A 108 15.26 0.36 -14.64
C ASP A 108 15.56 1.69 -13.95
N SER A 109 16.56 2.35 -14.51
CA SER A 109 17.44 3.40 -13.98
C SER A 109 16.80 4.74 -13.54
N THR A 110 15.57 4.74 -13.03
CA THR A 110 14.93 5.93 -12.44
C THR A 110 15.17 6.03 -10.92
N GLY A 111 15.82 5.03 -10.31
CA GLY A 111 16.00 4.95 -8.85
C GLY A 111 14.69 4.69 -8.08
N LEU A 112 13.57 4.52 -8.80
CA LEU A 112 12.28 4.16 -8.22
C LEU A 112 12.25 2.67 -7.92
N TRP A 113 11.60 2.31 -6.81
CA TRP A 113 11.33 0.92 -6.48
C TRP A 113 10.50 0.25 -7.59
N ASP A 114 10.92 -0.92 -8.07
CA ASP A 114 10.19 -1.64 -9.13
C ASP A 114 9.03 -2.45 -8.52
N PRO A 115 7.76 -2.08 -8.78
CA PRO A 115 6.62 -2.87 -8.32
C PRO A 115 6.57 -4.25 -9.00
N CYS A 116 7.06 -4.37 -10.23
CA CYS A 116 7.12 -5.65 -10.93
C CYS A 116 8.17 -6.60 -10.35
N GLY A 117 9.09 -6.13 -9.50
CA GLY A 117 10.13 -6.94 -8.88
C GLY A 117 9.64 -7.83 -7.72
N LEU A 118 8.39 -7.70 -7.28
CA LEU A 118 7.81 -8.54 -6.24
C LEU A 118 7.80 -10.02 -6.65
N SER A 119 8.08 -10.91 -5.69
CA SER A 119 8.03 -12.36 -5.93
C SER A 119 6.58 -12.83 -6.10
N ASP A 120 6.38 -13.90 -6.87
CA ASP A 120 5.05 -14.50 -7.05
C ASP A 120 4.42 -14.92 -5.71
N ALA A 121 5.25 -15.33 -4.74
CA ALA A 121 4.82 -15.69 -3.39
C ALA A 121 4.27 -14.46 -2.63
N ASP A 122 4.96 -13.33 -2.70
CA ASP A 122 4.53 -12.09 -2.04
C ASP A 122 3.27 -11.51 -2.69
N VAL A 123 3.21 -11.54 -4.03
CA VAL A 123 2.03 -11.16 -4.82
C VAL A 123 0.81 -12.02 -4.43
N SER A 124 1.01 -13.34 -4.35
CA SER A 124 -0.05 -14.27 -3.96
C SER A 124 -0.47 -14.11 -2.50
N ALA A 125 0.47 -13.84 -1.59
CA ALA A 125 0.20 -13.56 -0.19
C ALA A 125 -0.64 -12.27 0.00
N ALA A 126 -0.49 -11.29 -0.90
CA ALA A 126 -1.32 -10.10 -0.97
C ALA A 126 -2.72 -10.33 -1.60
N GLY A 127 -3.04 -11.58 -1.98
CA GLY A 127 -4.34 -11.97 -2.54
C GLY A 127 -4.49 -11.74 -4.04
N LEU A 128 -3.39 -11.50 -4.76
CA LEU A 128 -3.36 -11.28 -6.20
C LEU A 128 -3.00 -12.56 -6.96
N ASP A 129 -3.33 -12.61 -8.25
CA ASP A 129 -2.90 -13.70 -9.14
C ASP A 129 -1.58 -13.31 -9.81
N ALA A 130 -0.47 -13.90 -9.36
CA ALA A 130 0.87 -13.65 -9.92
C ALA A 130 0.97 -13.94 -11.42
N SER A 131 0.18 -14.89 -11.94
CA SER A 131 0.19 -15.24 -13.37
C SER A 131 -0.39 -14.15 -14.27
N THR A 132 -1.11 -13.19 -13.69
CA THR A 132 -1.74 -12.07 -14.41
C THR A 132 -0.88 -10.81 -14.46
N LYS A 133 0.37 -10.89 -14.00
CA LYS A 133 1.32 -9.78 -14.02
C LYS A 133 1.42 -9.16 -15.41
N ARG A 134 1.24 -7.83 -15.46
CA ARG A 134 1.47 -7.01 -16.66
C ARG A 134 2.27 -5.77 -16.29
N GLU A 135 3.44 -5.66 -16.86
CA GLU A 135 4.18 -4.40 -16.87
C GLU A 135 3.49 -3.44 -17.86
N ILE A 136 3.21 -2.22 -17.41
CA ILE A 136 2.56 -1.20 -18.23
C ILE A 136 3.60 -0.11 -18.52
N PRO A 137 4.08 0.00 -19.78
CA PRO A 137 5.01 1.06 -20.15
C PRO A 137 4.37 2.43 -19.90
N GLY A 138 5.13 3.36 -19.31
CA GLY A 138 4.69 4.68 -18.87
C GLY A 138 4.27 5.66 -19.97
N ALA A 139 3.36 5.29 -20.88
CA ALA A 139 2.97 6.13 -22.02
C ALA A 139 2.44 7.53 -21.60
N TRP A 140 1.76 7.63 -20.44
CA TRP A 140 1.21 8.89 -19.92
C TRP A 140 2.11 9.56 -18.86
N ARG A 141 2.97 8.78 -18.19
CA ARG A 141 3.97 9.20 -17.19
C ARG A 141 5.25 8.38 -17.42
N PRO A 142 6.14 8.83 -18.32
CA PRO A 142 7.26 8.01 -18.80
C PRO A 142 8.30 7.66 -17.74
N ASN A 143 8.30 8.39 -16.62
CA ASN A 143 9.24 8.17 -15.52
C ASN A 143 8.64 7.35 -14.37
N TRP A 144 7.46 6.74 -14.54
CA TRP A 144 6.81 5.93 -13.51
C TRP A 144 6.94 4.45 -13.86
N LEU A 145 7.24 3.64 -12.85
CA LEU A 145 7.23 2.18 -12.99
C LEU A 145 5.84 1.67 -12.63
N THR A 146 5.20 0.95 -13.56
CA THR A 146 3.80 0.50 -13.39
C THR A 146 3.69 -0.99 -13.58
N CYS A 147 3.10 -1.67 -12.60
CA CYS A 147 2.78 -3.07 -12.70
C CYS A 147 1.33 -3.33 -12.32
N ARG A 148 0.69 -4.27 -13.01
CA ARG A 148 -0.72 -4.61 -12.82
C ARG A 148 -0.91 -6.11 -12.62
N TRP A 149 -1.85 -6.44 -11.75
CA TRP A 149 -2.35 -7.79 -11.52
C TRP A 149 -3.87 -7.78 -11.41
N GLU A 150 -4.48 -8.92 -11.64
CA GLU A 150 -5.84 -9.21 -11.21
C GLU A 150 -5.80 -9.85 -9.81
N SER A 151 -6.85 -9.61 -9.02
CA SER A 151 -7.04 -10.34 -7.77
C SER A 151 -7.19 -11.84 -8.04
N SER A 152 -6.76 -12.70 -7.11
CA SER A 152 -6.93 -14.16 -7.22
C SER A 152 -8.40 -14.60 -7.37
N SER A 153 -9.34 -13.79 -6.89
CA SER A 153 -10.78 -14.01 -7.03
C SER A 153 -11.38 -13.50 -8.35
N GLY A 154 -10.61 -12.77 -9.15
CA GLY A 154 -11.10 -12.05 -10.35
C GLY A 154 -12.04 -10.86 -10.06
N ALA A 155 -12.14 -10.41 -8.81
CA ALA A 155 -13.08 -9.35 -8.40
C ALA A 155 -12.60 -7.93 -8.76
N PHE A 156 -11.29 -7.70 -8.82
CA PHE A 156 -10.71 -6.41 -9.11
C PHE A 156 -9.35 -6.52 -9.81
N ASP A 157 -8.95 -5.42 -10.44
CA ASP A 157 -7.60 -5.17 -10.90
C ASP A 157 -6.86 -4.30 -9.87
N LEU A 158 -5.59 -4.61 -9.61
CA LEU A 158 -4.64 -3.75 -8.90
C LEU A 158 -3.62 -3.19 -9.86
N THR A 159 -3.41 -1.88 -9.83
CA THR A 159 -2.26 -1.22 -10.47
C THR A 159 -1.38 -0.63 -9.37
N MET A 160 -0.11 -1.05 -9.33
CA MET A 160 0.92 -0.48 -8.48
C MET A 160 1.82 0.43 -9.31
N GLU A 161 1.99 1.65 -8.85
CA GLU A 161 2.78 2.68 -9.54
C GLU A 161 3.80 3.28 -8.58
N SER A 162 5.08 3.21 -8.95
CA SER A 162 6.15 3.91 -8.25
C SER A 162 6.41 5.25 -8.91
N THR A 163 6.57 6.29 -8.10
CA THR A 163 6.73 7.66 -8.55
C THR A 163 7.64 8.46 -7.63
N ASP A 164 8.30 9.48 -8.18
CA ASP A 164 9.08 10.49 -7.45
C ASP A 164 8.20 11.54 -6.73
N ARG A 165 6.88 11.41 -6.86
CA ARG A 165 5.91 12.36 -6.29
C ARG A 165 5.71 12.10 -4.80
N SER A 166 5.84 13.17 -4.00
CA SER A 166 5.47 13.14 -2.58
C SER A 166 3.95 13.10 -2.39
N LEU A 167 3.50 12.71 -1.19
CA LEU A 167 2.07 12.71 -0.85
C LEU A 167 1.43 14.10 -0.95
N ASP A 168 2.17 15.17 -0.64
CA ASP A 168 1.67 16.54 -0.81
C ASP A 168 1.51 16.92 -2.28
N ALA A 169 2.43 16.47 -3.13
CA ALA A 169 2.35 16.69 -4.57
C ALA A 169 1.17 15.94 -5.20
N ILE A 170 0.81 14.76 -4.66
CA ILE A 170 -0.40 14.02 -5.03
C ILE A 170 -1.66 14.72 -4.51
N ARG A 171 -1.64 15.23 -3.28
CA ARG A 171 -2.78 15.96 -2.67
C ARG A 171 -3.16 17.22 -3.45
N GLN A 172 -2.19 17.84 -4.11
CA GLN A 172 -2.38 19.04 -4.94
C GLN A 172 -2.72 18.72 -6.40
N ASP A 173 -2.70 17.45 -6.79
CA ASP A 173 -2.97 17.04 -8.17
C ASP A 173 -4.47 17.18 -8.50
N PRO A 174 -4.84 18.00 -9.50
CA PRO A 174 -6.24 18.20 -9.87
C PRO A 174 -6.91 16.96 -10.47
N GLU A 175 -6.14 15.91 -10.82
CA GLU A 175 -6.68 14.64 -11.33
C GLU A 175 -7.29 13.77 -10.21
N PHE A 176 -7.11 14.15 -8.93
CA PHE A 176 -7.60 13.41 -7.77
C PHE A 176 -8.53 14.24 -6.87
N LYS A 177 -9.38 13.55 -6.11
CA LYS A 177 -10.36 14.13 -5.19
C LYS A 177 -10.60 13.21 -3.98
N HIS A 178 -11.35 13.72 -3.00
CA HIS A 178 -11.75 12.99 -1.78
C HIS A 178 -10.57 12.45 -0.97
N PHE A 179 -9.56 13.29 -0.78
CA PHE A 179 -8.36 12.94 -0.02
C PHE A 179 -8.65 12.66 1.46
N ALA A 180 -8.00 11.62 2.00
CA ALA A 180 -7.93 11.37 3.43
C ALA A 180 -6.54 10.85 3.80
N GLN A 181 -5.93 11.41 4.84
CA GLN A 181 -4.70 10.85 5.40
C GLN A 181 -5.02 9.53 6.10
N VAL A 182 -4.17 8.53 5.86
CA VAL A 182 -4.24 7.20 6.44
C VAL A 182 -2.81 6.75 6.78
N PHE A 183 -2.68 5.60 7.44
CA PHE A 183 -1.38 4.96 7.69
C PHE A 183 -1.39 3.58 7.07
N VAL A 184 -0.26 3.13 6.52
CA VAL A 184 -0.03 1.77 5.98
C VAL A 184 1.26 1.24 6.59
N GLY A 185 1.22 0.12 7.31
CA GLY A 185 2.43 -0.43 7.97
C GLY A 185 3.20 0.59 8.83
N GLY A 186 2.51 1.54 9.47
CA GLY A 186 3.13 2.62 10.26
C GLY A 186 3.70 3.80 9.44
N ARG A 187 3.55 3.78 8.12
CA ARG A 187 3.99 4.84 7.20
C ARG A 187 2.85 5.77 6.86
N ASP A 188 3.16 7.05 6.66
CA ASP A 188 2.20 8.02 6.14
C ASP A 188 1.69 7.60 4.77
N ALA A 189 0.38 7.76 4.58
CA ALA A 189 -0.27 7.45 3.32
C ALA A 189 -1.46 8.37 3.03
N LEU A 190 -1.85 8.42 1.77
CA LEU A 190 -2.95 9.24 1.29
C LEU A 190 -3.92 8.38 0.49
N LYS A 191 -5.18 8.37 0.92
CA LYS A 191 -6.30 7.74 0.20
C LYS A 191 -7.02 8.77 -0.66
N TYR A 192 -7.38 8.44 -1.88
CA TYR A 192 -8.10 9.33 -2.81
C TYR A 192 -8.76 8.56 -3.96
N ILE A 193 -9.54 9.26 -4.78
CA ILE A 193 -10.10 8.72 -6.02
C ILE A 193 -9.81 9.64 -7.21
N SER A 194 -9.78 9.09 -8.41
CA SER A 194 -9.64 9.89 -9.65
C SER A 194 -10.90 10.69 -9.92
N ILE A 195 -10.74 11.92 -10.45
CA ILE A 195 -11.89 12.70 -10.95
C ILE A 195 -12.59 11.99 -12.13
N GLN A 196 -11.87 11.14 -12.86
CA GLN A 196 -12.38 10.37 -14.00
C GLN A 196 -13.17 9.12 -13.57
N ASP A 197 -13.13 8.75 -12.28
CA ASP A 197 -13.95 7.66 -11.76
C ASP A 197 -15.40 8.12 -11.53
N VAL A 198 -16.14 8.19 -12.63
CA VAL A 198 -17.57 8.56 -12.62
C VAL A 198 -18.48 7.46 -12.08
N ASP A 199 -18.01 6.21 -12.14
CA ASP A 199 -18.75 5.03 -11.69
C ASP A 199 -18.43 4.62 -10.24
N ASN A 200 -17.56 5.37 -9.55
CA ASN A 200 -17.20 5.13 -8.15
C ASN A 200 -16.64 3.70 -7.90
N LYS A 201 -15.88 3.18 -8.87
CA LYS A 201 -15.32 1.82 -8.85
C LYS A 201 -13.84 1.78 -8.50
N THR A 202 -13.18 2.92 -8.36
CA THR A 202 -11.75 2.97 -8.07
C THR A 202 -11.44 3.62 -6.74
N CYS A 203 -10.31 3.22 -6.18
CA CYS A 203 -9.69 3.92 -5.08
C CYS A 203 -8.19 3.69 -5.12
N ALA A 204 -7.44 4.73 -4.77
CA ALA A 204 -6.00 4.68 -4.64
C ALA A 204 -5.58 4.94 -3.19
N VAL A 205 -4.53 4.26 -2.76
CA VAL A 205 -3.79 4.56 -1.54
C VAL A 205 -2.33 4.73 -1.92
N SER A 206 -1.75 5.89 -1.67
CA SER A 206 -0.33 6.15 -1.90
C SER A 206 0.42 6.16 -0.58
N VAL A 207 1.50 5.38 -0.49
CA VAL A 207 2.35 5.24 0.70
C VAL A 207 3.65 5.98 0.45
N VAL A 208 4.10 6.78 1.44
CA VAL A 208 5.37 7.50 1.34
C VAL A 208 6.54 6.51 1.24
N VAL A 209 7.53 6.80 0.40
CA VAL A 209 8.85 6.13 0.33
C VAL A 209 9.97 7.18 0.32
N PRO A 210 11.24 6.84 0.60
CA PRO A 210 12.33 7.83 0.75
C PRO A 210 12.38 8.88 -0.37
N ASP A 211 12.19 8.47 -1.63
CA ASP A 211 12.30 9.34 -2.80
C ASP A 211 10.95 9.57 -3.53
N GLY A 212 9.82 9.39 -2.85
CA GLY A 212 8.51 9.64 -3.47
C GLY A 212 7.36 8.88 -2.83
N SER A 213 6.57 8.18 -3.64
CA SER A 213 5.48 7.33 -3.15
C SER A 213 5.21 6.14 -4.06
N VAL A 214 4.57 5.12 -3.48
CA VAL A 214 4.02 3.98 -4.19
C VAL A 214 2.51 4.01 -4.08
N MET A 215 1.84 4.09 -5.23
CA MET A 215 0.38 4.15 -5.34
C MET A 215 -0.20 2.76 -5.60
N PHE A 216 -1.16 2.36 -4.78
CA PHE A 216 -1.94 1.14 -4.90
C PHE A 216 -3.35 1.49 -5.37
N SER A 217 -3.60 1.36 -6.67
CA SER A 217 -4.85 1.70 -7.33
C SER A 217 -5.68 0.45 -7.61
N VAL A 218 -6.84 0.33 -6.96
CA VAL A 218 -7.80 -0.76 -7.20
C VAL A 218 -8.91 -0.29 -8.13
N ARG A 219 -9.31 -1.15 -9.08
CA ARG A 219 -10.53 -0.99 -9.88
C ARG A 219 -11.39 -2.25 -9.76
N MET A 220 -12.61 -2.09 -9.24
CA MET A 220 -13.57 -3.17 -9.11
C MET A 220 -14.19 -3.52 -10.48
N HIS A 221 -14.33 -4.82 -10.79
CA HIS A 221 -14.97 -5.27 -12.03
C HIS A 221 -16.50 -5.13 -11.97
N ASN A 222 -17.07 -5.45 -10.81
CA ASN A 222 -18.51 -5.42 -10.57
C ASN A 222 -19.00 -4.06 -10.06
N LYS A 223 -20.31 -3.94 -9.84
CA LYS A 223 -20.84 -2.80 -9.07
C LYS A 223 -20.31 -2.93 -7.64
N ALA A 224 -19.60 -1.91 -7.20
CA ALA A 224 -19.04 -1.80 -5.87
C ALA A 224 -19.18 -0.35 -5.41
N THR A 225 -19.04 -0.15 -4.11
CA THR A 225 -18.92 1.16 -3.51
C THR A 225 -17.44 1.59 -3.52
N VAL A 226 -17.21 2.92 -3.48
CA VAL A 226 -15.86 3.47 -3.27
C VAL A 226 -15.22 2.88 -2.01
N GLY A 227 -16.02 2.67 -0.95
CA GLY A 227 -15.56 2.09 0.31
C GLY A 227 -14.95 0.71 0.14
N GLU A 228 -15.59 -0.16 -0.67
CA GLU A 228 -15.07 -1.50 -0.97
C GLU A 228 -13.77 -1.41 -1.79
N ALA A 229 -13.70 -0.56 -2.80
CA ALA A 229 -12.47 -0.36 -3.57
C ALA A 229 -11.31 0.12 -2.67
N CYS A 230 -11.58 1.07 -1.78
CA CYS A 230 -10.59 1.56 -0.82
C CYS A 230 -10.18 0.50 0.21
N GLY A 231 -11.11 -0.36 0.63
CA GLY A 231 -10.82 -1.48 1.52
C GLY A 231 -9.79 -2.43 0.90
N HIS A 232 -9.98 -2.80 -0.37
CA HIS A 232 -9.04 -3.66 -1.08
C HIS A 232 -7.69 -2.95 -1.32
N ALA A 233 -7.69 -1.69 -1.72
CA ALA A 233 -6.45 -0.93 -1.91
C ALA A 233 -5.62 -0.86 -0.61
N ARG A 234 -6.27 -0.62 0.53
CA ARG A 234 -5.63 -0.61 1.85
C ARG A 234 -5.08 -1.99 2.23
N LEU A 235 -5.85 -3.05 2.02
CA LEU A 235 -5.48 -4.42 2.38
C LEU A 235 -4.26 -4.89 1.59
N VAL A 236 -4.25 -4.65 0.27
CA VAL A 236 -3.11 -4.96 -0.57
C VAL A 236 -1.89 -4.14 -0.16
N ALA A 237 -2.06 -2.84 0.08
CA ALA A 237 -0.97 -1.98 0.52
C ALA A 237 -0.35 -2.47 1.84
N ASP A 238 -1.16 -2.91 2.81
CA ASP A 238 -0.65 -3.53 4.05
C ASP A 238 0.10 -4.84 3.80
N GLY A 239 -0.35 -5.66 2.85
CA GLY A 239 0.33 -6.91 2.48
C GLY A 239 1.69 -6.68 1.82
N VAL A 240 1.86 -5.57 1.10
CA VAL A 240 3.08 -5.28 0.33
C VAL A 240 4.02 -4.31 1.05
N VAL A 241 3.57 -3.56 2.07
CA VAL A 241 4.35 -2.47 2.70
C VAL A 241 5.73 -2.88 3.19
N GLY A 242 5.92 -4.14 3.60
CA GLY A 242 7.20 -4.68 4.06
C GLY A 242 8.26 -4.84 2.97
N HIS A 243 7.86 -4.76 1.69
CA HIS A 243 8.75 -4.85 0.52
C HIS A 243 9.10 -3.48 -0.07
N LEU A 244 8.49 -2.41 0.44
CA LEU A 244 8.78 -1.05 0.02
C LEU A 244 10.10 -0.57 0.66
N PRO A 245 10.87 0.29 -0.02
CA PRO A 245 12.13 0.84 0.50
C PRO A 245 11.90 1.81 1.67
#